data_AF-A0A7C5UKB3-F1
#
_entry.id   AF-A0A7C5UKB3-F1
#
_cell.length_a   1.000
_cell.length_b   1.000
_cell.length_c   1.000
_cell.angle_alpha   90.00
_cell.angle_beta   90.00
_cell.angle_gamma   90.00
#
_symmetry.space_group_name_H-M   'P 1'
#
loop_
_entity.id
_entity.type
_entity.pdbx_description
1 polymer ?
#
loop_
_entity_poly.entity_id
_entity_poly.type
_entity_poly.pdbx_seq_one_letter_code
_entity_poly.pdbx_strand_id
1 'polypeptide(L)'
;MAKELYFSEQARRHILNGVNKLASAVKVTLGPTGRNVMIEKSFGAPRVSKDGVSVAKEIEFKNRFENLGAQLVREVASKTSDMAGDGTTTATVLAQAIYREGVKQVSAGNDPMAIKRGIDKAMEVVVSELKKLSNPIKNNQEIAQVASISANNDPEIGELIAQAMDKVGKEGVITVEEAKSTETGLEVVEGMSFDRGYLSPYFATDPAKMECVLEEPLILCYEKKISNVREILPLLEQVAKAGRALLLIAEEIEGEALAT
;
A
#
# COMPACT_ATOMS: atom_id res chain seq x y z
N MET A 1 17.72 16.05 24.06
CA MET A 1 16.61 15.50 24.85
C MET A 1 17.09 14.28 25.60
N ALA A 2 16.78 14.14 26.89
CA ALA A 2 17.06 12.93 27.66
C ALA A 2 16.23 11.75 27.13
N LYS A 3 16.77 10.52 27.15
CA LYS A 3 16.09 9.31 26.71
C LYS A 3 15.55 8.55 27.93
N GLU A 4 14.29 8.14 27.86
CA GLU A 4 13.68 7.23 28.83
C GLU A 4 13.92 5.79 28.40
N LEU A 5 14.24 4.91 29.35
CA LEU A 5 14.60 3.52 29.08
C LEU A 5 13.73 2.59 29.94
N TYR A 6 13.07 1.63 29.28
CA TYR A 6 12.38 0.52 29.93
C TYR A 6 13.08 -0.79 29.60
N PHE A 7 13.05 -1.73 30.54
CA PHE A 7 13.72 -3.01 30.41
C PHE A 7 12.74 -4.17 30.63
N SER A 8 13.11 -5.33 30.08
CA SER A 8 12.47 -6.63 30.35
C SER A 8 10.94 -6.61 30.22
N GLU A 9 10.22 -7.00 31.27
CA GLU A 9 8.77 -7.15 31.26
C GLU A 9 8.04 -5.83 31.04
N GLN A 10 8.52 -4.74 31.65
CA GLN A 10 7.88 -3.43 31.54
C GLN A 10 7.91 -2.94 30.08
N ALA A 11 9.04 -3.08 29.41
CA ALA A 11 9.17 -2.76 27.99
C ALA A 11 8.22 -3.62 27.13
N ARG A 12 8.20 -4.94 27.35
CA ARG A 12 7.33 -5.87 26.60
C ARG A 12 5.86 -5.53 26.80
N ARG A 13 5.44 -5.15 28.01
CA ARG A 13 4.06 -4.78 28.33
C ARG A 13 3.61 -3.51 27.60
N HIS A 14 4.46 -2.47 27.56
CA HIS A 14 4.14 -1.25 26.81
C HIS A 14 4.00 -1.51 25.31
N ILE A 15 4.91 -2.28 24.73
CA ILE A 15 4.84 -2.66 23.31
C ILE A 15 3.59 -3.49 23.04
N LEU A 16 3.30 -4.50 23.87
CA LEU A 16 2.11 -5.35 23.73
C LEU A 16 0.81 -4.54 23.81
N ASN A 17 0.73 -3.54 24.68
CA ASN A 17 -0.41 -2.64 24.76
C ASN A 17 -0.60 -1.86 23.45
N GLY A 18 0.49 -1.33 22.88
CA GLY A 18 0.48 -0.65 21.59
C GLY A 18 -0.02 -1.53 20.45
N VAL A 19 0.57 -2.73 20.33
CA VAL A 19 0.17 -3.77 19.37
C VAL A 19 -1.32 -4.09 19.51
N ASN A 20 -1.80 -4.31 20.74
CA ASN A 20 -3.20 -4.67 20.99
C ASN A 20 -4.17 -3.54 20.65
N LYS A 21 -3.83 -2.28 20.94
CA LYS A 21 -4.68 -1.13 20.63
C LYS A 21 -4.83 -0.96 19.12
N LEU A 22 -3.72 -0.99 18.37
CA LEU A 22 -3.77 -0.88 16.92
C LEU A 22 -4.52 -2.05 16.29
N ALA A 23 -4.16 -3.29 16.65
CA ALA A 23 -4.80 -4.47 16.10
C ALA A 23 -6.29 -4.54 16.45
N SER A 24 -6.71 -4.02 17.62
CA SER A 24 -8.14 -3.96 17.98
C SER A 24 -8.93 -2.97 17.16
N ALA A 25 -8.31 -1.88 16.69
CA ALA A 25 -8.92 -0.93 15.77
C ALA A 25 -9.00 -1.46 14.33
N VAL A 26 -8.00 -2.24 13.90
CA VAL A 26 -7.95 -2.82 12.54
C VAL A 26 -8.82 -4.07 12.42
N LYS A 27 -8.81 -4.98 13.39
CA LYS A 27 -9.52 -6.27 13.30
C LYS A 27 -11.03 -6.17 13.12
N VAL A 28 -11.64 -5.04 13.49
CA VAL A 28 -13.10 -4.85 13.33
C VAL A 28 -13.49 -4.72 11.87
N THR A 29 -12.55 -4.42 10.98
CA THR A 29 -12.81 -4.31 9.54
C THR A 29 -12.66 -5.64 8.79
N LEU A 30 -12.28 -6.72 9.48
CA LEU A 30 -12.01 -8.00 8.85
C LEU A 30 -13.29 -8.68 8.34
N GLY A 31 -13.26 -9.10 7.08
CA GLY A 31 -14.28 -9.96 6.47
C GLY A 31 -15.57 -9.24 6.05
N PRO A 32 -16.57 -9.99 5.54
CA PRO A 32 -17.77 -9.42 4.93
C PRO A 32 -18.68 -8.69 5.93
N THR A 33 -18.62 -9.11 7.20
CA THR A 33 -19.31 -8.46 8.32
C THR A 33 -18.44 -7.42 9.03
N GLY A 34 -17.33 -7.01 8.39
CA GLY A 34 -16.44 -5.97 8.87
C GLY A 34 -17.17 -4.65 9.04
N ARG A 35 -16.90 -3.98 10.15
CA ARG A 35 -17.48 -2.69 10.51
C ARG A 35 -16.63 -1.55 9.95
N ASN A 36 -17.31 -0.44 9.67
CA ASN A 36 -16.66 0.79 9.27
C ASN A 36 -15.90 1.41 10.44
N VAL A 37 -14.70 1.90 10.16
CA VAL A 37 -13.93 2.75 11.06
C VAL A 37 -14.01 4.18 10.53
N MET A 38 -14.34 5.10 11.43
CA MET A 38 -14.39 6.53 11.13
C MET A 38 -13.08 7.18 11.57
N ILE A 39 -12.47 7.91 10.65
CA ILE A 39 -11.16 8.54 10.81
C ILE A 39 -11.36 10.05 10.66
N GLU A 40 -10.96 10.80 11.68
CA GLU A 40 -10.99 12.25 11.65
C GLU A 40 -9.96 12.78 10.64
N LYS A 41 -10.36 13.78 9.85
CA LYS A 41 -9.46 14.57 9.02
C LYS A 41 -9.32 15.95 9.64
N SER A 42 -8.12 16.55 9.55
CA SER A 42 -7.88 17.90 10.07
C SER A 42 -8.77 18.97 9.40
N PHE A 43 -9.23 18.71 8.18
CA PHE A 43 -10.16 19.56 7.44
C PHE A 43 -11.17 18.70 6.67
N GLY A 44 -12.41 19.19 6.58
CA GLY A 44 -13.49 18.54 5.83
C GLY A 44 -14.20 17.42 6.60
N ALA A 45 -14.89 16.56 5.85
CA ALA A 45 -15.65 15.44 6.39
C ALA A 45 -14.72 14.28 6.84
N PRO A 46 -15.10 13.52 7.88
CA PRO A 46 -14.33 12.36 8.30
C PRO A 46 -14.29 11.28 7.21
N ARG A 47 -13.20 10.53 7.15
CA ARG A 47 -13.06 9.39 6.23
C ARG A 47 -13.66 8.15 6.88
N VAL A 48 -14.55 7.48 6.16
CA VAL A 48 -15.07 6.17 6.57
C VAL A 48 -14.34 5.11 5.75
N SER A 49 -13.72 4.14 6.43
CA SER A 49 -12.96 3.09 5.75
C SER A 49 -13.16 1.72 6.40
N LYS A 50 -13.12 0.67 5.55
CA LYS A 50 -12.94 -0.73 5.95
C LYS A 50 -11.53 -1.26 5.64
N ASP A 51 -10.70 -0.46 4.98
CA ASP A 51 -9.33 -0.85 4.67
C ASP A 51 -8.45 -0.79 5.92
N GLY A 52 -7.85 -1.94 6.26
CA GLY A 52 -6.96 -2.09 7.42
C GLY A 52 -5.69 -1.25 7.32
N VAL A 53 -5.16 -0.99 6.12
CA VAL A 53 -3.96 -0.15 5.94
C VAL A 53 -4.28 1.30 6.24
N SER A 54 -5.37 1.82 5.66
CA SER A 54 -5.84 3.18 5.92
C SER A 54 -6.09 3.40 7.41
N VAL A 55 -6.70 2.43 8.10
CA VAL A 55 -6.89 2.54 9.56
C VAL A 55 -5.56 2.48 10.31
N ALA A 56 -4.65 1.56 9.95
CA ALA A 56 -3.36 1.42 10.63
C ALA A 56 -2.44 2.65 10.44
N LYS A 57 -2.52 3.32 9.29
CA LYS A 57 -1.72 4.52 8.97
C LYS A 57 -2.03 5.71 9.88
N GLU A 58 -3.28 5.83 10.29
CA GLU A 58 -3.81 6.98 11.05
C GLU A 58 -3.70 6.80 12.58
N ILE A 59 -3.25 5.63 13.03
CA ILE A 59 -3.12 5.34 14.47
C ILE A 59 -1.76 5.79 14.97
N GLU A 60 -1.78 6.83 15.81
CA GLU A 60 -0.63 7.27 16.58
C GLU A 60 -0.99 7.45 18.06
N PHE A 61 -0.15 6.93 18.96
CA PHE A 61 -0.38 7.01 20.41
C PHE A 61 0.51 8.07 21.07
N LYS A 62 -0.06 8.84 22.00
CA LYS A 62 0.68 9.82 22.82
C LYS A 62 1.81 9.17 23.63
N ASN A 63 1.59 7.96 24.13
CA ASN A 63 2.64 7.21 24.80
C ASN A 63 3.63 6.66 23.77
N ARG A 64 4.88 7.13 23.81
CA ARG A 64 5.91 6.78 22.83
C ARG A 64 6.21 5.28 22.76
N PHE A 65 6.16 4.56 23.89
CA PHE A 65 6.47 3.13 23.92
C PHE A 65 5.32 2.27 23.40
N GLU A 66 4.08 2.68 23.66
CA GLU A 66 2.92 2.06 23.00
C GLU A 66 2.92 2.39 21.51
N ASN A 67 3.27 3.62 21.14
CA ASN A 67 3.39 4.02 19.74
C ASN A 67 4.43 3.16 19.01
N LEU A 68 5.60 2.89 19.61
CA LEU A 68 6.59 1.98 19.02
C LEU A 68 5.99 0.60 18.68
N GLY A 69 5.17 0.02 19.57
CA GLY A 69 4.48 -1.24 19.28
C GLY A 69 3.47 -1.13 18.13
N ALA A 70 2.74 -0.02 18.06
CA ALA A 70 1.82 0.27 16.96
C ALA A 70 2.55 0.41 15.63
N GLN A 71 3.64 1.18 15.61
CA GLN A 71 4.47 1.42 14.42
C GLN A 71 5.05 0.10 13.85
N LEU A 72 5.47 -0.83 14.71
CA LEU A 72 5.94 -2.15 14.27
C LEU A 72 4.87 -2.96 13.54
N VAL A 73 3.61 -2.90 13.99
CA VAL A 73 2.50 -3.62 13.34
C VAL A 73 2.03 -2.88 12.09
N ARG A 74 2.07 -1.54 12.10
CA ARG A 74 1.82 -0.72 10.92
C ARG A 74 2.77 -1.07 9.78
N GLU A 75 4.04 -1.31 10.10
CA GLU A 75 5.04 -1.76 9.12
C GLU A 75 4.68 -3.11 8.49
N VAL A 76 4.16 -4.05 9.29
CA VAL A 76 3.68 -5.35 8.79
C VAL A 76 2.52 -5.15 7.82
N ALA A 77 1.55 -4.30 8.17
CA ALA A 77 0.42 -4.00 7.31
C ALA A 77 0.87 -3.32 5.99
N SER A 78 1.76 -2.32 6.07
CA SER A 78 2.27 -1.61 4.88
C SER A 78 3.00 -2.57 3.94
N LYS A 79 3.97 -3.34 4.43
CA LYS A 79 4.71 -4.29 3.59
C LYS A 79 3.82 -5.35 2.95
N THR A 80 2.76 -5.77 3.65
CA THR A 80 1.79 -6.71 3.09
C THR A 80 1.03 -6.06 1.93
N SER A 81 0.59 -4.80 2.10
CA SER A 81 -0.04 -4.02 1.03
C SER A 81 0.89 -3.84 -0.17
N ASP A 82 2.15 -3.51 0.07
CA ASP A 82 3.12 -3.20 -0.99
C ASP A 82 3.49 -4.47 -1.80
N MET A 83 3.52 -5.64 -1.16
CA MET A 83 3.86 -6.90 -1.82
C MET A 83 2.67 -7.63 -2.45
N ALA A 84 1.48 -7.54 -1.84
CA ALA A 84 0.33 -8.37 -2.20
C ALA A 84 -0.93 -7.59 -2.58
N GLY A 85 -1.03 -6.30 -2.25
CA GLY A 85 -2.21 -5.47 -2.52
C GLY A 85 -3.44 -5.74 -1.63
N ASP A 86 -3.47 -6.85 -0.88
CA ASP A 86 -4.55 -7.25 0.03
C ASP A 86 -3.99 -8.02 1.24
N GLY A 87 -4.84 -8.36 2.22
CA GLY A 87 -4.49 -9.21 3.36
C GLY A 87 -3.92 -8.47 4.57
N THR A 88 -3.98 -7.15 4.55
CA THR A 88 -3.34 -6.25 5.54
C THR A 88 -3.96 -6.41 6.94
N THR A 89 -5.29 -6.53 7.00
CA THR A 89 -6.02 -6.83 8.23
C THR A 89 -5.66 -8.23 8.76
N THR A 90 -5.57 -9.23 7.87
CA THR A 90 -5.18 -10.59 8.23
C THR A 90 -3.76 -10.64 8.79
N ALA A 91 -2.81 -9.97 8.14
CA ALA A 91 -1.43 -9.85 8.60
C ALA A 91 -1.34 -9.17 9.98
N THR A 92 -2.14 -8.13 10.21
CA THR A 92 -2.22 -7.42 11.49
C THR A 92 -2.72 -8.33 12.62
N VAL A 93 -3.77 -9.12 12.38
CA VAL A 93 -4.34 -10.05 13.36
C VAL A 93 -3.36 -11.20 13.67
N LEU A 94 -2.70 -11.75 12.64
CA LEU A 94 -1.68 -12.78 12.82
C LEU A 94 -0.48 -12.25 13.61
N ALA A 95 0.02 -11.06 13.28
CA ALA A 95 1.11 -10.42 14.01
C ALA A 95 0.76 -10.20 15.49
N GLN A 96 -0.47 -9.73 15.77
CA GLN A 96 -0.96 -9.61 17.14
C GLN A 96 -0.95 -10.95 17.88
N ALA A 97 -1.50 -12.01 17.26
CA ALA A 97 -1.60 -13.33 17.88
C ALA A 97 -0.21 -13.92 18.19
N ILE A 98 0.68 -13.90 17.21
CA ILE A 98 2.05 -14.42 17.34
C ILE A 98 2.81 -13.63 18.41
N TYR A 99 2.74 -12.29 18.39
CA TYR A 99 3.44 -11.46 19.35
C TYR A 99 2.92 -11.66 20.78
N ARG A 100 1.59 -11.72 20.95
CA ARG A 100 0.95 -11.93 22.25
C ARG A 100 1.35 -13.28 22.87
N GLU A 101 1.29 -14.36 22.11
CA GLU A 101 1.67 -15.68 22.62
C GLU A 101 3.20 -15.79 22.81
N GLY A 102 3.99 -15.16 21.94
CA GLY A 102 5.44 -15.06 22.10
C GLY A 102 5.85 -14.36 23.39
N VAL A 103 5.23 -13.21 23.72
CA VAL A 103 5.51 -12.49 24.97
C VAL A 103 5.19 -13.34 26.19
N LYS A 104 4.09 -14.11 26.18
CA LYS A 104 3.77 -15.04 27.28
C LYS A 104 4.84 -16.11 27.46
N GLN A 105 5.31 -16.73 26.37
CA GLN A 105 6.34 -17.77 26.42
C GLN A 105 7.67 -17.21 26.94
N VAL A 106 8.04 -16.00 26.53
CA VAL A 106 9.24 -15.32 27.03
C VAL A 106 9.09 -14.97 28.51
N SER A 107 7.92 -14.50 28.95
CA SER A 107 7.66 -14.25 30.38
C SER A 107 7.67 -15.52 31.23
N ALA A 108 7.41 -16.69 30.63
CA ALA A 108 7.55 -18.00 31.29
C ALA A 108 9.02 -18.47 31.41
N GLY A 109 9.99 -17.69 30.93
CA GLY A 109 11.42 -17.98 31.04
C GLY A 109 12.03 -18.74 29.86
N ASN A 110 11.27 -18.97 28.78
CA ASN A 110 11.79 -19.61 27.58
C ASN A 110 12.71 -18.67 26.78
N ASP A 111 13.69 -19.24 26.08
CA ASP A 111 14.61 -18.49 25.20
C ASP A 111 13.84 -17.84 24.03
N PRO A 112 13.81 -16.49 23.92
CA PRO A 112 13.17 -15.80 22.80
C PRO A 112 13.72 -16.19 21.44
N MET A 113 15.02 -16.50 21.36
CA MET A 113 15.67 -16.88 20.10
C MET A 113 15.25 -18.28 19.66
N ALA A 114 15.09 -19.22 20.60
CA ALA A 114 14.54 -20.54 20.32
C ALA A 114 13.08 -20.46 19.84
N ILE A 115 12.25 -19.63 20.48
CA ILE A 115 10.86 -19.41 20.06
C ILE A 115 10.81 -18.87 18.64
N LYS A 116 11.61 -17.84 18.34
CA LYS A 116 11.69 -17.28 16.98
C LYS A 116 12.08 -18.34 15.95
N ARG A 117 13.14 -19.13 16.19
CA ARG A 117 13.55 -20.21 15.29
C ARG A 117 12.43 -21.24 15.06
N GLY A 118 11.64 -21.53 16.10
CA GLY A 118 10.48 -22.40 16.00
C GLY A 118 9.38 -21.83 15.11
N ILE A 119 9.07 -20.53 15.27
CA ILE A 119 8.09 -19.82 14.45
C ILE A 119 8.54 -19.79 12.98
N ASP A 120 9.82 -19.48 12.72
CA ASP A 120 10.36 -19.42 11.35
C ASP A 120 10.25 -20.78 10.65
N LYS A 121 10.59 -21.88 11.35
CA LYS A 121 10.42 -23.25 10.82
C LYS A 121 8.97 -23.63 10.56
N ALA A 122 8.06 -23.25 11.47
CA ALA A 122 6.63 -23.50 11.28
C ALA A 122 6.10 -22.74 10.05
N MET A 123 6.55 -21.50 9.85
CA MET A 123 6.19 -20.69 8.70
C MET A 123 6.62 -21.33 7.38
N GLU A 124 7.85 -21.85 7.29
CA GLU A 124 8.34 -22.56 6.09
C GLU A 124 7.45 -23.75 5.72
N VAL A 125 7.06 -24.56 6.71
CA VAL A 125 6.18 -25.71 6.50
C VAL A 125 4.78 -25.26 6.06
N VAL A 126 4.20 -24.26 6.73
CA VAL A 126 2.88 -23.73 6.39
C VAL A 126 2.85 -23.18 4.97
N VAL A 127 3.87 -22.40 4.56
CA VAL A 127 3.96 -21.87 3.20
C VAL A 127 4.11 -22.99 2.18
N SER A 128 4.87 -24.04 2.48
CA SER A 128 5.00 -25.21 1.61
C SER A 128 3.65 -25.91 1.40
N GLU A 129 2.89 -26.13 2.47
CA GLU A 129 1.57 -26.76 2.39
C GLU A 129 0.54 -25.88 1.67
N LEU A 130 0.56 -24.56 1.90
CA LEU A 130 -0.30 -23.63 1.16
C LEU A 130 -0.05 -23.67 -0.35
N LYS A 131 1.21 -23.82 -0.78
CA LYS A 131 1.54 -23.98 -2.20
C LYS A 131 0.99 -25.29 -2.79
N LYS A 132 0.93 -26.37 -2.00
CA LYS A 132 0.33 -27.64 -2.43
C LYS A 132 -1.19 -27.60 -2.52
N LEU A 133 -1.83 -26.81 -1.66
CA LEU A 133 -3.28 -26.60 -1.67
C LEU A 133 -3.74 -25.59 -2.73
N SER A 134 -2.83 -24.79 -3.26
CA SER A 134 -3.12 -23.76 -4.26
C SER A 134 -3.59 -24.38 -5.57
N ASN A 135 -4.74 -23.90 -6.07
CA ASN A 135 -5.27 -24.25 -7.38
C ASN A 135 -5.16 -23.05 -8.32
N PRO A 136 -4.54 -23.21 -9.50
CA PRO A 136 -4.40 -22.10 -10.45
C PRO A 136 -5.75 -21.71 -11.04
N ILE A 137 -5.96 -20.39 -11.20
CA ILE A 137 -7.17 -19.81 -11.79
C ILE A 137 -7.20 -20.08 -13.29
N LYS A 138 -8.29 -20.66 -13.78
CA LYS A 138 -8.43 -21.10 -15.19
C LYS A 138 -9.45 -20.30 -15.97
N ASN A 139 -10.54 -19.88 -15.33
CA ASN A 139 -11.67 -19.26 -16.03
C ASN A 139 -11.90 -17.82 -15.57
N ASN A 140 -12.62 -17.05 -16.39
CA ASN A 140 -12.94 -15.65 -16.07
C ASN A 140 -13.92 -15.53 -14.89
N GLN A 141 -14.69 -16.58 -14.61
CA GLN A 141 -15.60 -16.63 -13.46
C GLN A 141 -14.86 -16.63 -12.12
N GLU A 142 -13.76 -17.37 -12.02
CA GLU A 142 -12.88 -17.40 -10.86
C GLU A 142 -12.19 -16.05 -10.65
N ILE A 143 -11.81 -15.36 -11.74
CA ILE A 143 -11.29 -13.98 -11.67
C ILE A 143 -12.34 -13.04 -11.08
N ALA A 144 -13.57 -13.08 -11.61
CA ALA A 144 -14.69 -12.28 -11.10
C ALA A 144 -14.97 -12.59 -9.62
N GLN A 145 -14.95 -13.87 -9.23
CA GLN A 145 -15.14 -14.28 -7.83
C GLN A 145 -14.08 -13.69 -6.90
N VAL A 146 -12.80 -13.78 -7.27
CA VAL A 146 -11.70 -13.21 -6.46
C VAL A 146 -11.86 -11.70 -6.35
N ALA A 147 -12.10 -11.01 -7.47
CA ALA A 147 -12.29 -9.57 -7.51
C ALA A 147 -13.49 -9.12 -6.67
N SER A 148 -14.62 -9.82 -6.75
CA SER A 148 -15.81 -9.54 -5.94
C SER A 148 -15.56 -9.71 -4.46
N ILE A 149 -14.88 -10.78 -4.05
CA ILE A 149 -14.58 -11.04 -2.63
C ILE A 149 -13.68 -9.94 -2.08
N SER A 150 -12.62 -9.56 -2.81
CA SER A 150 -11.73 -8.47 -2.41
C SER A 150 -12.44 -7.11 -2.43
N ALA A 151 -13.43 -6.91 -3.30
CA ALA A 151 -14.30 -5.74 -3.31
C ALA A 151 -15.42 -5.78 -2.24
N ASN A 152 -15.23 -6.51 -1.14
CA ASN A 152 -16.19 -6.66 -0.05
C ASN A 152 -17.55 -7.26 -0.50
N ASN A 153 -17.49 -8.32 -1.32
CA ASN A 153 -18.62 -9.03 -1.94
C ASN A 153 -19.46 -8.16 -2.88
N ASP A 154 -18.82 -7.30 -3.66
CA ASP A 154 -19.47 -6.53 -4.72
C ASP A 154 -19.40 -7.30 -6.07
N PRO A 155 -20.51 -7.84 -6.58
CA PRO A 155 -20.54 -8.56 -7.85
C PRO A 155 -20.25 -7.66 -9.04
N GLU A 156 -20.71 -6.41 -9.00
CA GLU A 156 -20.62 -5.46 -10.12
C GLU A 156 -19.15 -5.08 -10.37
N ILE A 157 -18.41 -4.77 -9.29
CA ILE A 157 -16.97 -4.51 -9.37
C ILE A 157 -16.21 -5.73 -9.89
N GLY A 158 -16.54 -6.94 -9.42
CA GLY A 158 -15.85 -8.15 -9.84
C GLY A 158 -16.08 -8.49 -11.31
N GLU A 159 -17.31 -8.30 -11.81
CA GLU A 159 -17.64 -8.46 -13.22
C GLU A 159 -16.92 -7.43 -14.10
N LEU A 160 -16.85 -6.16 -13.67
CA LEU A 160 -16.12 -5.12 -14.40
C LEU A 160 -14.63 -5.43 -14.51
N ILE A 161 -14.00 -5.88 -13.41
CA ILE A 161 -12.58 -6.27 -13.40
C ILE A 161 -12.34 -7.47 -14.32
N ALA A 162 -13.21 -8.49 -14.28
CA ALA A 162 -13.11 -9.66 -15.14
C ALA A 162 -13.28 -9.30 -16.64
N GLN A 163 -14.18 -8.37 -16.95
CA GLN A 163 -14.34 -7.84 -18.32
C GLN A 163 -13.12 -7.02 -18.76
N ALA A 164 -12.56 -6.20 -17.87
CA ALA A 164 -11.33 -5.45 -18.15
C ALA A 164 -10.18 -6.41 -18.48
N MET A 165 -9.92 -7.40 -17.63
CA MET A 165 -8.87 -8.40 -17.83
C MET A 165 -9.06 -9.24 -19.10
N ASP A 166 -10.30 -9.51 -19.52
CA ASP A 166 -10.57 -10.22 -20.77
C ASP A 166 -10.23 -9.36 -22.01
N LYS A 167 -10.47 -8.05 -21.94
CA LYS A 167 -10.15 -7.11 -23.04
C LYS A 167 -8.66 -6.79 -23.14
N VAL A 168 -7.98 -6.52 -22.02
CA VAL A 168 -6.55 -6.13 -22.02
C VAL A 168 -5.60 -7.33 -21.89
N GLY A 169 -6.12 -8.51 -21.58
CA GLY A 169 -5.35 -9.71 -21.27
C GLY A 169 -4.86 -9.74 -19.82
N LYS A 170 -4.36 -10.90 -19.37
CA LYS A 170 -3.93 -11.12 -17.97
C LYS A 170 -2.77 -10.22 -17.52
N GLU A 171 -1.96 -9.75 -18.47
CA GLU A 171 -0.82 -8.85 -18.22
C GLU A 171 -1.10 -7.42 -18.72
N GLY A 172 -2.34 -7.11 -19.05
CA GLY A 172 -2.75 -5.78 -19.46
C GLY A 172 -2.80 -4.80 -18.29
N VAL A 173 -2.67 -3.51 -18.61
CA VAL A 173 -2.70 -2.43 -17.61
C VAL A 173 -4.15 -2.02 -17.37
N ILE A 174 -4.55 -1.96 -16.10
CA ILE A 174 -5.86 -1.49 -15.68
C ILE A 174 -5.64 -0.28 -14.76
N THR A 175 -6.24 0.85 -15.12
CA THR A 175 -6.25 2.07 -14.30
C THR A 175 -7.65 2.33 -13.78
N VAL A 176 -7.75 3.03 -12.64
CA VAL A 176 -9.02 3.41 -12.03
C VAL A 176 -9.05 4.92 -11.91
N GLU A 177 -10.04 5.55 -12.52
CA GLU A 177 -10.24 7.01 -12.52
C GLU A 177 -11.58 7.37 -11.87
N GLU A 178 -11.65 8.56 -11.27
CA GLU A 178 -12.89 9.06 -10.67
C GLU A 178 -13.82 9.59 -11.78
N ALA A 179 -14.96 8.93 -11.97
CA ALA A 179 -15.96 9.36 -12.93
C ALA A 179 -16.74 10.58 -12.40
N LYS A 180 -17.08 11.51 -13.30
CA LYS A 180 -17.99 12.63 -13.01
C LYS A 180 -19.47 12.20 -12.99
N SER A 181 -19.77 11.00 -13.49
CA SER A 181 -21.09 10.37 -13.52
C SER A 181 -21.31 9.46 -12.30
N THR A 182 -22.56 9.06 -12.07
CA THR A 182 -22.91 8.07 -11.04
C THR A 182 -22.71 6.62 -11.49
N GLU A 183 -22.46 6.41 -12.78
CA GLU A 183 -22.31 5.07 -13.37
C GLU A 183 -20.84 4.70 -13.46
N THR A 184 -20.51 3.47 -13.09
CA THR A 184 -19.18 2.90 -13.25
C THR A 184 -19.07 2.31 -14.66
N GLY A 185 -18.13 2.82 -15.45
CA GLY A 185 -17.88 2.38 -16.82
C GLY A 185 -16.55 1.65 -16.98
N LEU A 186 -16.42 0.90 -18.07
CA LEU A 186 -15.15 0.35 -18.54
C LEU A 186 -14.83 0.95 -19.90
N GLU A 187 -13.79 1.77 -19.96
CA GLU A 187 -13.25 2.31 -21.21
C GLU A 187 -11.90 1.62 -21.50
N VAL A 188 -11.74 1.16 -22.75
CA VAL A 188 -10.45 0.63 -23.22
C VAL A 188 -9.82 1.72 -24.06
N VAL A 189 -8.72 2.27 -23.56
CA VAL A 189 -7.93 3.28 -24.26
C VAL A 189 -6.64 2.64 -24.76
N GLU A 190 -6.15 3.10 -25.91
CA GLU A 190 -4.81 2.76 -26.35
C GLU A 190 -3.80 3.55 -25.50
N GLY A 191 -2.91 2.84 -24.83
CA GLY A 191 -1.92 3.41 -23.95
C GLY A 191 -0.69 2.52 -23.80
N MET A 192 0.32 3.01 -23.08
CA MET A 192 1.55 2.28 -22.83
C MET A 192 1.97 2.47 -21.37
N SER A 193 2.43 1.38 -20.75
CA SER A 193 3.09 1.40 -19.45
C SER A 193 4.47 0.76 -19.59
N PHE A 194 5.43 1.26 -18.81
CA PHE A 194 6.79 0.73 -18.73
C PHE A 194 7.31 0.89 -17.31
N ASP A 195 8.20 0.00 -16.87
CA ASP A 195 8.70 -0.08 -15.49
C ASP A 195 9.69 1.03 -15.14
N ARG A 196 9.24 2.29 -15.16
CA ARG A 196 9.99 3.47 -14.68
C ARG A 196 9.07 4.39 -13.89
N GLY A 197 9.52 4.78 -12.70
CA GLY A 197 8.86 5.79 -11.88
C GLY A 197 9.44 7.19 -12.08
N TYR A 198 8.90 8.16 -11.36
CA TYR A 198 9.47 9.51 -11.28
C TYR A 198 10.83 9.51 -10.56
N LEU A 199 11.73 10.41 -10.95
CA LEU A 199 13.08 10.50 -10.36
C LEU A 199 13.11 11.12 -8.95
N SER A 200 12.09 11.91 -8.62
CA SER A 200 12.01 12.64 -7.36
C SER A 200 10.58 12.59 -6.79
N PRO A 201 10.40 12.29 -5.49
CA PRO A 201 9.09 12.33 -4.84
C PRO A 201 8.39 13.69 -4.92
N TYR A 202 9.14 14.77 -5.18
CA TYR A 202 8.59 16.11 -5.35
C TYR A 202 7.72 16.26 -6.60
N PHE A 203 7.78 15.31 -7.54
CA PHE A 203 6.90 15.29 -8.71
C PHE A 203 5.50 14.71 -8.42
N ALA A 204 5.26 14.17 -7.22
CA ALA A 204 3.94 13.66 -6.86
C ALA A 204 2.92 14.81 -6.77
N THR A 205 1.91 14.77 -7.62
CA THR A 205 0.80 15.73 -7.62
C THR A 205 -0.31 15.29 -6.66
N ASP A 206 -0.44 13.98 -6.42
CA ASP A 206 -1.26 13.40 -5.37
C ASP A 206 -0.35 12.83 -4.25
N PRO A 207 -0.15 13.56 -3.14
CA PRO A 207 0.69 13.11 -2.04
C PRO A 207 0.07 11.93 -1.25
N ALA A 208 -1.22 11.68 -1.38
CA ALA A 208 -1.90 10.61 -0.65
C ALA A 208 -1.68 9.25 -1.33
N LYS A 209 -1.71 9.23 -2.66
CA LYS A 209 -1.42 8.04 -3.47
C LYS A 209 0.06 7.91 -3.86
N MET A 210 0.85 8.97 -3.70
CA MET A 210 2.21 9.08 -4.23
C MET A 210 2.25 8.88 -5.76
N GLU A 211 1.32 9.54 -6.45
CA GLU A 211 1.14 9.47 -7.90
C GLU A 211 1.40 10.83 -8.55
N CYS A 212 1.91 10.81 -9.78
CA CYS A 212 2.07 11.99 -10.63
C CYS A 212 1.02 11.92 -11.75
N VAL A 213 -0.01 12.75 -11.65
CA VAL A 213 -1.13 12.80 -12.59
C VAL A 213 -1.02 14.10 -13.38
N LEU A 214 -0.82 13.99 -14.69
CA LEU A 214 -0.70 15.13 -15.59
C LEU A 214 -1.86 15.10 -16.60
N GLU A 215 -2.66 16.16 -16.63
CA GLU A 215 -3.74 16.32 -17.61
C GLU A 215 -3.20 16.96 -18.90
N GLU A 216 -3.53 16.35 -20.04
CA GLU A 216 -3.10 16.77 -21.38
C GLU A 216 -1.61 17.20 -21.45
N PRO A 217 -0.64 16.39 -21.00
CA PRO A 217 0.76 16.77 -21.00
C PRO A 217 1.33 16.81 -22.43
N LEU A 218 2.34 17.65 -22.61
CA LEU A 218 3.30 17.50 -23.71
C LEU A 218 4.31 16.42 -23.30
N ILE A 219 4.71 15.56 -24.24
CA ILE A 219 5.66 14.47 -23.98
C ILE A 219 6.96 14.77 -24.74
N LEU A 220 8.06 14.93 -24.01
CA LEU A 220 9.39 15.03 -24.59
C LEU A 220 10.10 13.68 -24.47
N CYS A 221 10.42 13.06 -25.60
CA CYS A 221 11.30 11.90 -25.66
C CYS A 221 12.70 12.34 -26.11
N TYR A 222 13.68 12.18 -25.24
CA TYR A 222 15.07 12.57 -25.49
C TYR A 222 16.01 11.38 -25.29
N GLU A 223 16.73 10.97 -26.34
CA GLU A 223 17.51 9.72 -26.31
C GLU A 223 18.74 9.79 -25.39
N LYS A 224 19.22 10.99 -25.04
CA LYS A 224 20.46 11.18 -24.28
C LYS A 224 20.19 11.58 -22.84
N LYS A 225 21.26 11.63 -22.04
CA LYS A 225 21.24 12.21 -20.69
C LYS A 225 21.08 13.73 -20.72
N ILE A 226 20.33 14.27 -19.77
CA ILE A 226 20.15 15.71 -19.56
C ILE A 226 20.80 16.07 -18.23
N SER A 227 21.94 16.75 -18.30
CA SER A 227 22.68 17.21 -17.11
C SER A 227 22.58 18.71 -16.90
N ASN A 228 22.29 19.47 -17.98
CA ASN A 228 22.30 20.93 -17.97
C ASN A 228 20.94 21.49 -18.38
N VAL A 229 20.36 22.33 -17.53
CA VAL A 229 19.04 22.93 -17.79
C VAL A 229 19.02 23.82 -19.03
N ARG A 230 20.17 24.37 -19.45
CA ARG A 230 20.28 25.25 -20.62
C ARG A 230 19.89 24.57 -21.93
N GLU A 231 20.05 23.25 -22.01
CA GLU A 231 19.69 22.47 -23.21
C GLU A 231 18.17 22.38 -23.40
N ILE A 232 17.42 22.40 -22.29
CA ILE A 232 15.95 22.29 -22.28
C ILE A 232 15.23 23.61 -22.00
N LEU A 233 15.94 24.65 -21.56
CA LEU A 233 15.36 25.94 -21.18
C LEU A 233 14.45 26.55 -22.26
N PRO A 234 14.85 26.60 -23.54
CA PRO A 234 13.99 27.19 -24.58
C PRO A 234 12.68 26.42 -24.77
N LEU A 235 12.71 25.09 -24.55
CA LEU A 235 11.54 24.24 -24.63
C LEU A 235 10.64 24.46 -23.41
N LEU A 236 11.21 24.50 -22.19
CA LEU A 236 10.46 24.77 -20.96
C LEU A 236 9.71 26.10 -21.03
N GLU A 237 10.34 27.15 -21.58
CA GLU A 237 9.68 28.44 -21.79
C GLU A 237 8.48 28.36 -22.75
N GLN A 238 8.58 27.55 -23.81
CA GLN A 238 7.47 27.34 -24.75
C GLN A 238 6.33 26.55 -24.10
N VAL A 239 6.66 25.53 -23.32
CA VAL A 239 5.65 24.73 -22.60
C VAL A 239 4.95 25.57 -21.53
N ALA A 240 5.71 26.38 -20.78
CA ALA A 240 5.16 27.31 -19.81
C ALA A 240 4.23 28.35 -20.46
N LYS A 241 4.59 28.88 -21.64
CA LYS A 241 3.73 29.79 -22.43
C LYS A 241 2.44 29.11 -22.91
N ALA A 242 2.51 27.82 -23.23
CA ALA A 242 1.34 27.03 -23.61
C ALA A 242 0.44 26.67 -22.41
N GLY A 243 0.92 26.84 -21.17
CA GLY A 243 0.16 26.55 -19.96
C GLY A 243 -0.16 25.07 -19.76
N ARG A 244 0.64 24.17 -20.35
CA ARG A 244 0.44 22.71 -20.29
C ARG A 244 1.51 22.04 -19.45
N ALA A 245 1.20 20.87 -18.89
CA ALA A 245 2.17 20.02 -18.21
C ALA A 245 3.18 19.41 -19.20
N LEU A 246 4.35 19.01 -18.71
CA LEU A 246 5.40 18.33 -19.49
C LEU A 246 5.78 17.01 -18.82
N LEU A 247 5.70 15.91 -19.57
CA LEU A 247 6.30 14.63 -19.22
C LEU A 247 7.63 14.50 -19.97
N LEU A 248 8.73 14.35 -19.23
CA LEU A 248 10.07 14.25 -19.81
C LEU A 248 10.59 12.81 -19.66
N ILE A 249 10.83 12.16 -20.80
CA ILE A 249 11.37 10.80 -20.89
C ILE A 249 12.76 10.89 -21.51
N ALA A 250 13.78 10.67 -20.70
CA ALA A 250 15.18 10.67 -21.13
C ALA A 250 15.94 9.43 -20.63
N GLU A 251 17.15 9.20 -21.14
CA GLU A 251 18.03 8.14 -20.62
C GLU A 251 18.31 8.33 -19.12
N GLU A 252 18.64 9.58 -18.73
CA GLU A 252 18.88 9.98 -17.35
C GLU A 252 18.75 11.50 -17.21
N ILE A 253 18.22 11.98 -16.08
CA ILE A 253 18.15 13.41 -15.75
C ILE A 253 18.89 13.61 -14.43
N GLU A 254 19.98 14.38 -14.46
CA GLU A 254 20.87 14.54 -13.31
C GLU A 254 21.28 16.00 -13.08
N GLY A 255 21.89 16.25 -11.92
CA GLY A 255 22.56 17.51 -11.62
C GLY A 255 21.59 18.70 -11.51
N GLU A 256 21.97 19.83 -12.13
CA GLU A 256 21.18 21.06 -12.11
C GLU A 256 19.82 20.89 -12.81
N ALA A 257 19.73 19.99 -13.79
CA ALA A 257 18.49 19.77 -14.53
C ALA A 257 17.39 19.09 -13.70
N LEU A 258 17.75 18.25 -12.73
CA LEU A 258 16.78 17.60 -11.83
C LEU A 258 16.40 18.49 -10.63
N ALA A 259 17.31 19.38 -10.22
CA ALA A 259 17.10 20.26 -9.08
C ALA A 259 16.20 21.48 -9.40
N THR A 260 15.92 21.71 -10.68
CA THR A 260 15.10 22.82 -11.19
C THR A 260 13.66 22.36 -11.37
#